data_AF-A0A7K2WTV0-F1
#
_entry.id   AF-A0A7K2WTV0-F1
#
_cell.length_a   1.000
_cell.length_b   1.000
_cell.length_c   1.000
_cell.angle_alpha   90.00
_cell.angle_beta   90.00
_cell.angle_gamma   90.00
#
_symmetry.space_group_name_H-M   'P 1'
#
loop_
_entity.id
_entity.type
_entity.pdbx_description
1 polymer ?
#
loop_
_entity_poly.entity_id
_entity_poly.type
_entity_poly.pdbx_seq_one_letter_code
_entity_poly.pdbx_strand_id
1 'polypeptide(L)'
;QAQRVALARALAARPRLLLLDEPLAALDQTTRGQVRHTLRRHLDGFGGVCLIVTHDPVEAVSLADRVLVLDAGRALQDAPPTEVTRNPRSPWVARMLGRNAWPGTFGPDGLVLDGGGRLVVADPLAAGSAALAIIAPEAVSVHRDRPAGSPRNVWPGTVREITALGSRLRILITSPEAPDLVAEITPEAAAELGLADGAAVWTSVKATEVTLVAL
;
A
#
# COMPACT_ATOMS: atom_id res chain seq x y z
N GLN A 1 27.40 4.14 8.31
CA GLN A 1 28.31 3.01 8.63
C GLN A 1 28.13 2.45 10.05
N ALA A 2 27.90 3.27 11.09
CA ALA A 2 27.75 2.79 12.47
C ALA A 2 26.63 1.75 12.69
N GLN A 3 25.45 1.95 12.09
CA GLN A 3 24.29 1.03 12.17
C GLN A 3 24.64 -0.40 11.73
N ARG A 4 25.38 -0.52 10.60
CA ARG A 4 25.77 -1.81 10.03
C ARG A 4 26.75 -2.57 10.93
N VAL A 5 27.65 -1.85 11.59
CA VAL A 5 28.59 -2.44 12.57
C VAL A 5 27.84 -2.92 13.82
N ALA A 6 26.88 -2.13 14.31
CA ALA A 6 26.05 -2.51 15.45
C ALA A 6 25.22 -3.78 15.16
N LEU A 7 24.60 -3.85 13.99
CA LEU A 7 23.87 -5.04 13.53
C LEU A 7 24.79 -6.25 13.42
N ALA A 8 25.94 -6.10 12.75
CA ALA A 8 26.93 -7.19 12.63
C ALA A 8 27.40 -7.71 14.00
N ARG A 9 27.64 -6.81 14.96
CA ARG A 9 28.02 -7.16 16.34
C ARG A 9 26.92 -7.94 17.06
N ALA A 10 25.67 -7.51 16.93
CA ALA A 10 24.53 -8.19 17.52
C ALA A 10 24.39 -9.62 16.97
N LEU A 11 24.56 -9.79 15.66
CA LEU A 11 24.48 -11.09 14.99
C LEU A 11 25.66 -12.01 15.34
N ALA A 12 26.87 -11.46 15.45
CA ALA A 12 28.08 -12.23 15.77
C ALA A 12 28.01 -12.94 17.14
N ALA A 13 27.24 -12.40 18.08
CA ALA A 13 27.05 -12.98 19.41
C ALA A 13 26.23 -14.28 19.42
N ARG A 14 25.62 -14.68 18.29
CA ARG A 14 24.70 -15.85 18.18
C ARG A 14 23.66 -15.88 19.32
N PRO A 15 22.92 -14.79 19.55
CA PRO A 15 21.99 -14.72 20.66
C PRO A 15 20.81 -15.69 20.46
N ARG A 16 20.16 -16.08 21.55
CA ARG A 16 18.88 -16.80 21.50
C ARG A 16 17.68 -15.88 21.25
N LEU A 17 17.84 -14.59 21.53
CA LEU A 17 16.86 -13.53 21.31
C LEU A 17 17.56 -12.32 20.69
N LEU A 18 17.10 -11.89 19.52
CA LEU A 18 17.59 -10.72 18.81
C LEU A 18 16.50 -9.65 18.79
N LEU A 19 16.77 -8.51 19.41
CA LEU A 19 15.87 -7.35 19.42
C LEU A 19 16.46 -6.28 18.50
N LEU A 20 15.71 -5.89 17.47
CA LEU A 20 16.10 -4.87 16.51
C LEU A 20 15.07 -3.76 16.50
N ASP A 21 15.46 -2.58 16.95
CA ASP A 21 14.62 -1.38 16.92
C ASP A 21 15.08 -0.49 15.77
N GLU A 22 14.21 -0.31 14.78
CA GLU A 22 14.45 0.48 13.56
C GLU A 22 15.82 0.17 12.90
N PRO A 23 16.13 -1.11 12.61
CA PRO A 23 17.48 -1.53 12.25
C PRO A 23 18.01 -0.86 10.98
N LEU A 24 17.12 -0.40 10.10
CA LEU A 24 17.46 0.16 8.79
C LEU A 24 17.12 1.66 8.63
N ALA A 25 16.54 2.30 9.65
CA ALA A 25 16.05 3.69 9.55
C ALA A 25 17.16 4.71 9.25
N ALA A 26 18.36 4.52 9.79
CA ALA A 26 19.50 5.41 9.57
C ALA A 26 20.29 5.14 8.26
N LEU A 27 19.79 4.25 7.40
CA LEU A 27 20.40 3.95 6.11
C LEU A 27 19.77 4.76 4.98
N ASP A 28 20.58 5.18 4.01
CA ASP A 28 20.10 5.77 2.77
C ASP A 28 19.32 4.74 1.93
N GLN A 29 18.49 5.24 1.00
CA GLN A 29 17.58 4.40 0.20
C GLN A 29 18.31 3.32 -0.60
N THR A 30 19.47 3.63 -1.18
CA THR A 30 20.26 2.68 -1.98
C THR A 30 20.83 1.56 -1.11
N THR A 31 21.37 1.90 0.06
CA THR A 31 21.94 0.92 1.00
C THR A 31 20.87 0.07 1.68
N ARG A 32 19.69 0.64 1.94
CA ARG A 32 18.60 -0.04 2.67
C ARG A 32 18.19 -1.36 2.01
N GLY A 33 18.03 -1.38 0.68
CA GLY A 33 17.69 -2.60 -0.05
C GLY A 33 18.72 -3.73 0.10
N GLN A 34 20.02 -3.39 0.00
CA GLN A 34 21.12 -4.35 0.13
C GLN A 34 21.23 -4.92 1.54
N VAL A 35 21.11 -4.05 2.56
CA VAL A 35 21.18 -4.48 3.96
C VAL A 35 19.94 -5.29 4.34
N ARG A 36 18.74 -4.91 3.88
CA ARG A 36 17.51 -5.70 4.06
C ARG A 36 17.66 -7.11 3.50
N HIS A 37 18.15 -7.24 2.27
CA HIS A 37 18.40 -8.55 1.66
C HIS A 37 19.42 -9.39 2.47
N THR A 38 20.49 -8.75 2.95
CA THR A 38 21.50 -9.44 3.78
C THR A 38 20.92 -9.89 5.12
N LEU A 39 20.11 -9.04 5.75
CA LEU A 39 19.45 -9.33 7.01
C LEU A 39 18.46 -10.49 6.85
N ARG A 40 17.64 -10.48 5.79
CA ARG A 40 16.70 -11.59 5.51
C ARG A 40 17.43 -12.93 5.44
N ARG A 41 18.49 -13.03 4.64
CA ARG A 41 19.27 -14.27 4.52
C ARG A 41 19.85 -14.75 5.84
N HIS A 42 20.21 -13.83 6.74
CA HIS A 42 20.71 -14.20 8.05
C HIS A 42 19.58 -14.71 8.97
N LEU A 43 18.43 -14.04 8.94
CA LEU A 43 17.25 -14.42 9.73
C LEU A 43 16.66 -15.76 9.27
N ASP A 44 16.72 -16.09 7.97
CA ASP A 44 16.25 -17.38 7.43
C ASP A 44 16.93 -18.60 8.10
N GLY A 45 18.18 -18.44 8.53
CA GLY A 45 18.96 -19.48 9.23
C GLY A 45 19.11 -19.25 10.73
N PHE A 46 18.44 -18.24 11.30
CA PHE A 46 18.61 -17.87 12.70
C PHE A 46 17.77 -18.77 13.61
N GLY A 47 18.43 -19.64 14.39
CA GLY A 47 17.76 -20.59 15.28
C GLY A 47 17.17 -19.99 16.58
N GLY A 48 17.21 -18.67 16.74
CA GLY A 48 16.65 -17.95 17.89
C GLY A 48 15.35 -17.22 17.54
N VAL A 49 14.83 -16.44 18.48
CA VAL A 49 13.68 -15.55 18.24
C VAL A 49 14.21 -14.17 17.85
N CYS A 50 13.70 -13.60 16.76
CA CYS A 50 13.99 -12.21 16.39
C CYS A 50 12.71 -11.37 16.48
N LEU A 51 12.78 -10.27 17.22
CA LEU A 51 11.75 -9.23 17.23
C LEU A 51 12.30 -8.00 16.53
N ILE A 52 11.61 -7.55 15.49
CA ILE A 52 11.93 -6.34 14.74
C ILE A 52 10.80 -5.34 14.97
N VAL A 53 11.17 -4.14 15.41
CA VAL A 53 10.28 -2.98 15.48
C VAL A 53 10.63 -2.06 14.34
N THR A 54 9.64 -1.72 13.52
CA THR A 54 9.81 -0.80 12.40
C THR A 54 8.52 -0.07 12.08
N HIS A 55 8.65 1.18 11.66
CA HIS A 55 7.59 1.95 11.02
C HIS A 55 7.57 1.78 9.49
N ASP A 56 8.34 0.88 8.89
CA ASP A 56 8.28 0.59 7.46
C ASP A 56 7.57 -0.76 7.20
N PRO A 57 6.30 -0.74 6.76
CA PRO A 57 5.55 -1.92 6.35
C PRO A 57 6.28 -2.80 5.34
N VAL A 58 7.05 -2.21 4.42
CA VAL A 58 7.82 -2.97 3.41
C VAL A 58 8.92 -3.77 4.10
N GLU A 59 9.57 -3.20 5.11
CA GLU A 59 10.56 -3.93 5.91
C GLU A 59 9.91 -5.06 6.72
N ALA A 60 8.80 -4.76 7.40
CA ALA A 60 8.06 -5.73 8.20
C ALA A 60 7.64 -6.96 7.36
N VAL A 61 7.01 -6.75 6.20
CA VAL A 61 6.56 -7.87 5.36
C VAL A 61 7.70 -8.59 4.63
N SER A 62 8.86 -7.94 4.47
CA SER A 62 10.03 -8.54 3.81
C SER A 62 10.90 -9.37 4.76
N LEU A 63 10.93 -9.03 6.05
CA LEU A 63 11.85 -9.62 7.02
C LEU A 63 11.20 -10.59 7.98
N ALA A 64 9.95 -10.35 8.35
CA ALA A 64 9.27 -11.11 9.38
C ALA A 64 8.55 -12.34 8.83
N ASP A 65 8.39 -13.38 9.65
CA ASP A 65 7.51 -14.51 9.34
C ASP A 65 6.08 -14.28 9.86
N ARG A 66 5.90 -13.31 10.76
CA ARG A 66 4.62 -12.85 11.33
C ARG A 66 4.71 -11.34 11.63
N VAL A 67 3.65 -10.60 11.32
CA VAL A 67 3.60 -9.13 11.44
C VAL A 67 2.48 -8.73 12.39
N LEU A 68 2.83 -7.95 13.41
CA LEU A 68 1.89 -7.29 14.32
C LEU A 68 1.83 -5.80 13.98
N VAL A 69 0.70 -5.35 13.44
CA VAL A 69 0.43 -3.94 13.18
C VAL A 69 -0.17 -3.31 14.44
N LEU A 70 0.49 -2.28 14.95
CA LEU A 70 0.03 -1.50 16.10
C LEU A 70 -0.39 -0.10 15.63
N ASP A 71 -1.51 0.39 16.16
CA ASP A 71 -1.94 1.78 16.02
C ASP A 71 -2.50 2.29 17.34
N ALA A 72 -2.08 3.48 17.76
CA ALA A 72 -2.44 4.08 19.05
C ALA A 72 -2.34 3.11 20.26
N GLY A 73 -1.32 2.25 20.26
CA GLY A 73 -1.09 1.25 21.31
C GLY A 73 -2.02 0.02 21.25
N ARG A 74 -2.82 -0.14 20.20
CA ARG A 74 -3.73 -1.27 20.00
C ARG A 74 -3.25 -2.15 18.84
N ALA A 75 -3.40 -3.45 18.98
CA ALA A 75 -3.18 -4.40 17.90
C ALA A 75 -4.31 -4.32 16.88
N LEU A 76 -4.00 -3.89 15.66
CA LEU A 76 -4.94 -3.84 14.54
C LEU A 76 -4.95 -5.15 13.74
N GLN A 77 -3.77 -5.76 13.57
CA GLN A 77 -3.60 -6.96 12.77
C GLN A 77 -2.42 -7.77 13.26
N ASP A 78 -2.60 -9.07 13.44
CA ASP A 78 -1.55 -10.02 13.79
C ASP A 78 -1.64 -11.22 12.84
N ALA A 79 -0.83 -11.22 11.78
CA ALA A 79 -0.96 -12.17 10.69
C ALA A 79 0.37 -12.41 9.95
N PRO A 80 0.48 -13.48 9.13
CA PRO A 80 1.62 -13.66 8.24
C PRO A 80 1.76 -12.48 7.26
N PRO A 81 2.98 -12.18 6.78
CA PRO A 81 3.21 -11.11 5.80
C PRO A 81 2.31 -11.17 4.56
N THR A 82 2.01 -12.38 4.08
CA THR A 82 1.15 -12.60 2.92
C THR A 82 -0.27 -12.09 3.14
N GLU A 83 -0.81 -12.27 4.35
CA GLU A 83 -2.14 -11.79 4.73
C GLU A 83 -2.13 -10.27 4.96
N VAL A 84 -1.11 -9.74 5.64
CA VAL A 84 -0.94 -8.27 5.79
C VAL A 84 -0.79 -7.58 4.43
N THR A 85 -0.14 -8.23 3.46
CA THR A 85 0.03 -7.68 2.11
C THR A 85 -1.26 -7.73 1.30
N ARG A 86 -2.03 -8.83 1.41
CA ARG A 86 -3.26 -9.02 0.62
C ARG A 86 -4.45 -8.28 1.21
N ASN A 87 -4.62 -8.37 2.53
CA ASN A 87 -5.76 -7.83 3.28
C ASN A 87 -5.24 -6.96 4.45
N PRO A 88 -4.53 -5.85 4.18
CA PRO A 88 -4.09 -4.94 5.23
C PRO A 88 -5.30 -4.36 5.98
N ARG A 89 -5.22 -4.28 7.31
CA ARG A 89 -6.26 -3.66 8.17
C ARG A 89 -5.92 -2.23 8.60
N SER A 90 -4.92 -1.63 7.96
CA SER A 90 -4.52 -0.25 8.20
C SER A 90 -4.41 0.47 6.85
N PRO A 91 -5.09 1.63 6.67
CA PRO A 91 -4.94 2.43 5.46
C PRO A 91 -3.49 2.82 5.20
N TRP A 92 -2.73 3.09 6.26
CA TRP A 92 -1.32 3.45 6.17
C TRP A 92 -0.46 2.27 5.68
N VAL A 93 -0.67 1.06 6.22
CA VAL A 93 0.01 -0.15 5.73
C VAL A 93 -0.30 -0.37 4.25
N ALA A 94 -1.58 -0.32 3.87
CA ALA A 94 -2.01 -0.53 2.49
C ALA A 94 -1.37 0.48 1.52
N ARG A 95 -1.34 1.76 1.88
CA ARG A 95 -0.72 2.83 1.07
C ARG A 95 0.79 2.68 0.96
N MET A 96 1.48 2.31 2.04
CA MET A 96 2.92 2.07 1.99
C MET A 96 3.27 0.86 1.11
N LEU A 97 2.40 -0.15 1.09
CA LEU A 97 2.49 -1.27 0.16
C LEU A 97 2.07 -0.91 -1.29
N GLY A 98 1.86 0.38 -1.57
CA GLY A 98 1.58 0.92 -2.89
C GLY A 98 0.15 0.66 -3.36
N ARG A 99 -0.82 0.48 -2.46
CA ARG A 99 -2.23 0.35 -2.81
C ARG A 99 -2.98 1.66 -2.57
N ASN A 100 -4.03 1.88 -3.34
CA ASN A 100 -5.03 2.86 -2.96
C ASN A 100 -5.84 2.30 -1.80
N ALA A 101 -6.01 3.09 -0.74
CA ALA A 101 -6.73 2.63 0.44
C ALA A 101 -7.46 3.76 1.14
N TRP A 102 -8.77 3.58 1.38
CA TRP A 102 -9.60 4.57 2.05
C TRP A 102 -10.55 3.91 3.05
N PRO A 103 -10.52 4.34 4.33
CA PRO A 103 -11.50 3.88 5.29
C PRO A 103 -12.87 4.47 4.96
N GLY A 104 -13.91 3.74 5.35
CA GLY A 104 -15.29 4.16 5.16
C GLY A 104 -16.28 3.28 5.91
N THR A 105 -17.54 3.66 5.82
CA THR A 105 -18.66 2.92 6.39
C THR A 105 -19.55 2.38 5.27
N PHE A 106 -19.91 1.10 5.34
CA PHE A 106 -20.73 0.45 4.34
C PHE A 106 -22.19 0.91 4.45
N GLY A 107 -22.73 1.44 3.35
CA GLY A 107 -24.10 1.93 3.23
C GLY A 107 -24.90 1.18 2.15
N PRO A 108 -26.15 1.62 1.87
CA PRO A 108 -27.05 0.92 0.97
C PRO A 108 -26.55 0.81 -0.48
N ASP A 109 -25.79 1.80 -0.95
CA ASP A 109 -25.30 1.85 -2.33
C ASP A 109 -23.77 1.71 -2.43
N GLY A 110 -23.13 1.10 -1.43
CA GLY A 110 -21.68 0.88 -1.37
C GLY A 110 -20.98 1.56 -0.20
N LEU A 111 -19.66 1.69 -0.27
CA LEU A 111 -18.85 2.24 0.80
C LEU A 111 -18.83 3.78 0.74
N VAL A 112 -19.30 4.44 1.80
CA VAL A 112 -19.16 5.89 1.97
C VAL A 112 -17.80 6.14 2.63
N LEU A 113 -16.94 6.90 1.97
CA LEU A 113 -15.56 7.11 2.43
C LEU A 113 -15.47 8.24 3.45
N ASP A 114 -14.59 8.09 4.44
CA ASP A 114 -14.41 9.10 5.50
C ASP A 114 -13.88 10.43 4.95
N GLY A 115 -13.09 10.36 3.87
CA GLY A 115 -12.55 11.53 3.14
C GLY A 115 -13.51 12.15 2.13
N GLY A 116 -14.76 11.66 2.05
CA GLY A 116 -15.73 12.07 1.05
C GLY A 116 -15.74 11.17 -0.19
N GLY A 117 -16.89 11.16 -0.87
CA GLY A 117 -17.15 10.28 -2.02
C GLY A 117 -17.73 8.92 -1.62
N ARG A 118 -18.05 8.12 -2.63
CA ARG A 118 -18.64 6.79 -2.48
C ARG A 118 -18.03 5.82 -3.48
N LEU A 119 -17.79 4.60 -3.04
CA LEU A 119 -17.36 3.47 -3.87
C LEU A 119 -18.49 2.47 -4.03
N VAL A 120 -18.82 2.15 -5.27
CA VAL A 120 -19.64 0.98 -5.59
C VAL A 120 -18.73 -0.26 -5.55
N VAL A 121 -19.16 -1.28 -4.81
CA VAL A 121 -18.41 -2.54 -4.63
C VAL A 121 -19.23 -3.71 -5.13
N ALA A 122 -18.56 -4.80 -5.53
CA ALA A 122 -19.25 -6.01 -5.98
C ALA A 122 -19.77 -6.84 -4.80
N ASP A 123 -18.97 -6.97 -3.75
CA ASP A 123 -19.27 -7.79 -2.58
C ASP A 123 -19.73 -6.91 -1.41
N PRO A 124 -21.02 -6.95 -1.02
CA PRO A 124 -21.54 -6.10 0.03
C PRO A 124 -21.12 -6.60 1.43
N LEU A 125 -21.02 -5.66 2.36
CA LEU A 125 -20.90 -5.95 3.80
C LEU A 125 -22.23 -5.70 4.52
N ALA A 126 -22.29 -5.98 5.82
CA ALA A 126 -23.43 -5.54 6.63
C ALA A 126 -23.48 -4.00 6.66
N ALA A 127 -24.69 -3.44 6.56
CA ALA A 127 -24.88 -2.00 6.66
C ALA A 127 -24.35 -1.48 8.00
N GLY A 128 -23.62 -0.36 7.96
CA GLY A 128 -22.96 0.22 9.13
C GLY A 128 -21.61 -0.40 9.48
N SER A 129 -21.14 -1.43 8.77
CA SER A 129 -19.79 -1.97 8.98
C SER A 129 -18.72 -0.96 8.59
N ALA A 130 -17.73 -0.75 9.47
CA ALA A 130 -16.50 -0.07 9.13
C ALA A 130 -15.64 -0.98 8.26
N ALA A 131 -15.10 -0.43 7.17
CA ALA A 131 -14.26 -1.18 6.24
C ALA A 131 -13.18 -0.30 5.63
N LEU A 132 -12.13 -0.96 5.16
CA LEU A 132 -11.09 -0.38 4.32
C LEU A 132 -11.34 -0.82 2.88
N ALA A 133 -11.61 0.12 1.98
CA ALA A 133 -11.57 -0.15 0.56
C ALA A 133 -10.13 -0.14 0.05
N ILE A 134 -9.77 -1.14 -0.73
CA ILE A 134 -8.45 -1.31 -1.32
C ILE A 134 -8.61 -1.48 -2.82
N ILE A 135 -7.84 -0.70 -3.58
CA ILE A 135 -7.77 -0.79 -5.04
C ILE A 135 -6.30 -0.86 -5.47
N ALA A 136 -5.97 -1.84 -6.30
CA ALA A 136 -4.67 -1.93 -6.92
C ALA A 136 -4.46 -0.78 -7.92
N PRO A 137 -3.31 -0.08 -7.95
CA PRO A 137 -3.08 0.99 -8.93
C PRO A 137 -3.27 0.53 -10.38
N GLU A 138 -2.93 -0.74 -10.68
CA GLU A 138 -3.08 -1.34 -12.00
C GLU A 138 -4.55 -1.60 -12.39
N ALA A 139 -5.46 -1.61 -11.41
CA ALA A 139 -6.90 -1.75 -11.65
C ALA A 139 -7.57 -0.41 -12.00
N VAL A 140 -6.85 0.71 -11.86
CA VAL A 140 -7.35 2.04 -12.23
C VAL A 140 -7.02 2.31 -13.69
N SER A 141 -8.07 2.43 -14.51
CA SER A 141 -7.90 2.89 -15.90
C SER A 141 -8.01 4.41 -15.98
N VAL A 142 -7.17 5.02 -16.81
CA VAL A 142 -7.15 6.46 -17.09
C VAL A 142 -7.64 6.71 -18.52
N HIS A 143 -8.52 7.69 -18.68
CA HIS A 143 -9.17 8.04 -19.93
C HIS A 143 -9.09 9.56 -20.15
N ARG A 144 -9.15 10.00 -21.42
CA ARG A 144 -9.29 11.42 -21.76
C ARG A 144 -10.74 11.91 -21.56
N ASP A 145 -11.68 11.13 -22.04
CA ASP A 145 -13.12 11.40 -21.93
C ASP A 145 -13.79 10.48 -20.92
N ARG A 146 -15.01 10.84 -20.49
CA ARG A 146 -15.77 10.01 -19.55
C ARG A 146 -16.01 8.62 -20.16
N PRO A 147 -15.49 7.54 -19.54
CA PRO A 147 -15.65 6.21 -20.10
C PRO A 147 -17.10 5.74 -19.95
N ALA A 148 -17.58 5.02 -20.97
CA ALA A 148 -18.84 4.31 -20.94
C ALA A 148 -18.63 2.82 -20.62
N GLY A 149 -19.70 2.12 -20.25
CA GLY A 149 -19.71 0.66 -20.11
C GLY A 149 -19.97 0.16 -18.70
N SER A 150 -19.32 -0.94 -18.32
CA SER A 150 -19.57 -1.66 -17.07
C SER A 150 -18.84 -1.17 -15.82
N PRO A 151 -17.80 -0.28 -15.84
CA PRO A 151 -17.29 0.30 -14.61
C PRO A 151 -18.41 1.00 -13.82
N ARG A 152 -18.31 0.94 -12.49
CA ARG A 152 -19.30 1.55 -11.59
C ARG A 152 -18.73 2.73 -10.81
N ASN A 153 -17.41 2.80 -10.74
CA ASN A 153 -16.67 3.89 -10.14
C ASN A 153 -16.02 4.68 -11.27
N VAL A 154 -16.53 5.86 -11.57
CA VAL A 154 -16.04 6.71 -12.67
C VAL A 154 -16.01 8.15 -12.19
N TRP A 155 -14.84 8.76 -12.17
CA TRP A 155 -14.65 10.11 -11.63
C TRP A 155 -13.79 10.98 -12.54
N PRO A 156 -14.10 12.28 -12.65
CA PRO A 156 -13.18 13.24 -13.24
C PRO A 156 -11.99 13.44 -12.28
N GLY A 157 -10.84 13.81 -12.82
CA GLY A 157 -9.66 14.07 -12.02
C GLY A 157 -8.63 14.93 -12.75
N THR A 158 -7.59 15.28 -12.01
CA THR A 158 -6.45 16.04 -12.52
C THR A 158 -5.18 15.30 -12.15
N VAL A 159 -4.33 15.06 -13.15
CA VAL A 159 -2.98 14.52 -12.93
C VAL A 159 -2.17 15.54 -12.14
N ARG A 160 -1.53 15.10 -11.06
CA ARG A 160 -0.67 15.95 -10.21
C ARG A 160 0.78 15.51 -10.17
N GLU A 161 1.02 14.21 -10.27
CA GLU A 161 2.36 13.66 -10.25
C GLU A 161 2.44 12.48 -11.21
N ILE A 162 3.57 12.35 -11.89
CA ILE A 162 3.92 11.19 -12.71
C ILE A 162 5.29 10.71 -12.25
N THR A 163 5.34 9.52 -11.66
CA THR A 163 6.56 8.91 -11.13
C THR A 163 6.89 7.66 -11.93
N ALA A 164 8.14 7.55 -12.41
CA ALA A 164 8.58 6.35 -13.11
C ALA A 164 8.94 5.22 -12.13
N LEU A 165 8.42 4.03 -12.39
CA LEU A 165 8.70 2.81 -11.64
C LEU A 165 9.08 1.68 -12.61
N GLY A 166 10.35 1.65 -13.01
CA GLY A 166 10.84 0.69 -13.99
C GLY A 166 10.17 0.88 -15.35
N SER A 167 9.39 -0.13 -15.79
CA SER A 167 8.65 -0.11 -17.07
C SER A 167 7.24 0.47 -16.97
N ARG A 168 6.87 1.02 -15.81
CA ARG A 168 5.53 1.55 -15.54
C ARG A 168 5.61 2.98 -15.02
N LEU A 169 4.52 3.71 -15.15
CA LEU A 169 4.33 5.04 -14.57
C LEU A 169 3.25 4.96 -13.50
N ARG A 170 3.51 5.53 -12.34
CA ARG A 170 2.50 5.82 -11.33
C ARG A 170 2.04 7.25 -11.47
N ILE A 171 0.72 7.43 -11.51
CA ILE A 171 0.09 8.70 -11.75
C ILE A 171 -0.79 9.03 -10.56
N LEU A 172 -0.43 10.07 -9.82
CA LEU A 172 -1.28 10.62 -8.77
C LEU A 172 -2.37 11.48 -9.42
N ILE A 173 -3.62 11.14 -9.13
CA ILE A 173 -4.80 11.81 -9.67
C ILE A 173 -5.64 12.31 -8.51
N THR A 174 -5.86 13.62 -8.46
CA THR A 174 -6.73 14.27 -7.48
C THR A 174 -8.10 14.52 -8.09
N SER A 175 -9.17 14.39 -7.31
CA SER A 175 -10.54 14.63 -7.76
C SER A 175 -11.34 15.43 -6.74
N PRO A 176 -12.29 16.29 -7.17
CA PRO A 176 -13.26 16.87 -6.26
C PRO A 176 -14.39 15.89 -5.86
N GLU A 177 -14.58 14.80 -6.60
CA GLU A 177 -15.70 13.86 -6.44
C GLU A 177 -15.28 12.51 -5.83
N ALA A 178 -13.98 12.28 -5.72
CA ALA A 178 -13.37 11.04 -5.24
C ALA A 178 -12.09 11.34 -4.48
N PRO A 179 -11.65 10.45 -3.58
CA PRO A 179 -10.37 10.64 -2.92
C PRO A 179 -9.21 10.52 -3.91
N ASP A 180 -8.08 11.11 -3.53
CA ASP A 180 -6.84 11.00 -4.30
C ASP A 180 -6.46 9.54 -4.51
N LEU A 181 -6.16 9.19 -5.75
CA LEU A 181 -5.87 7.83 -6.16
C LEU A 181 -4.68 7.78 -7.10
N VAL A 182 -3.96 6.67 -7.05
CA VAL A 182 -2.81 6.37 -7.90
C VAL A 182 -3.23 5.35 -8.94
N ALA A 183 -3.02 5.68 -10.21
CA ALA A 183 -3.10 4.74 -11.31
C ALA A 183 -1.70 4.27 -11.72
N GLU A 184 -1.58 3.04 -12.21
CA GLU A 184 -0.34 2.53 -12.77
C GLU A 184 -0.55 2.12 -14.23
N ILE A 185 0.13 2.81 -15.14
CA ILE A 185 -0.01 2.63 -16.60
C ILE A 185 1.35 2.53 -17.29
N THR A 186 1.36 2.17 -18.57
CA THR A 186 2.59 2.15 -19.36
C THR A 186 3.00 3.56 -19.81
N PRO A 187 4.30 3.82 -20.04
CA PRO A 187 4.76 5.07 -20.65
C PRO A 187 4.10 5.36 -22.00
N GLU A 188 3.84 4.32 -22.81
CA GLU A 188 3.16 4.43 -24.10
C GLU A 188 1.72 4.94 -23.95
N ALA A 189 0.93 4.35 -23.04
CA ALA A 189 -0.43 4.81 -22.77
C ALA A 189 -0.45 6.26 -22.27
N ALA A 190 0.50 6.64 -21.40
CA ALA A 190 0.62 8.02 -20.92
C ALA A 190 0.90 9.00 -22.08
N ALA A 191 1.80 8.63 -22.99
CA ALA A 191 2.13 9.43 -24.17
C ALA A 191 0.95 9.55 -25.14
N GLU A 192 0.25 8.45 -25.42
CA GLU A 192 -0.95 8.46 -26.26
C GLU A 192 -2.03 9.37 -25.70
N LEU A 193 -2.28 9.29 -24.38
CA LEU A 193 -3.24 10.11 -23.67
C LEU A 193 -2.79 11.56 -23.50
N GLY A 194 -1.52 11.89 -23.78
CA GLY A 194 -0.95 13.22 -23.61
C GLY A 194 -0.90 13.67 -22.15
N LEU A 195 -0.62 12.75 -21.22
CA LEU A 195 -0.64 13.05 -19.79
C LEU A 195 0.55 13.92 -19.39
N ALA A 196 0.24 14.97 -18.62
CA ALA A 196 1.19 15.87 -17.99
C ALA A 196 0.61 16.35 -16.66
N ASP A 197 1.42 16.98 -15.81
CA ASP A 197 0.90 17.67 -14.63
C ASP A 197 -0.16 18.71 -15.03
N GLY A 198 -1.28 18.71 -14.31
CA GLY A 198 -2.45 19.54 -14.59
C GLY A 198 -3.40 18.98 -15.65
N ALA A 199 -3.08 17.86 -16.32
CA ALA A 199 -3.96 17.28 -17.33
C ALA A 199 -5.29 16.81 -16.71
N ALA A 200 -6.41 17.21 -17.32
CA ALA A 200 -7.74 16.71 -16.97
C ALA A 200 -7.92 15.30 -17.53
N VAL A 201 -8.38 14.38 -16.69
CA VAL A 201 -8.57 12.97 -17.02
C VAL A 201 -9.86 12.45 -16.40
N TRP A 202 -10.30 11.30 -16.87
CA TRP A 202 -11.28 10.47 -16.20
C TRP A 202 -10.63 9.19 -15.71
N THR A 203 -11.02 8.75 -14.52
CA THR A 203 -10.60 7.48 -13.97
C THR A 203 -11.79 6.53 -13.92
N SER A 204 -11.53 5.24 -14.11
CA SER A 204 -12.56 4.22 -13.92
C SER A 204 -12.04 2.99 -13.21
N VAL A 205 -12.85 2.46 -12.30
CA VAL A 205 -12.61 1.19 -11.62
C VAL A 205 -13.90 0.35 -11.67
N LYS A 206 -13.76 -0.95 -11.92
CA LYS A 206 -14.88 -1.88 -11.80
C LYS A 206 -15.18 -2.13 -10.33
N ALA A 207 -16.45 -2.31 -9.99
CA ALA A 207 -16.85 -2.66 -8.62
C ALA A 207 -16.18 -3.96 -8.12
N THR A 208 -15.84 -4.87 -9.04
CA THR A 208 -15.15 -6.15 -8.76
C THR A 208 -13.68 -6.00 -8.40
N GLU A 209 -13.06 -4.85 -8.68
CA GLU A 209 -11.65 -4.57 -8.34
C GLU A 209 -11.53 -3.86 -6.98
N VAL A 210 -12.67 -3.53 -6.34
CA VAL A 210 -12.69 -2.92 -5.01
C VAL A 210 -12.76 -4.02 -3.97
N THR A 211 -11.64 -4.27 -3.29
CA THR A 211 -11.61 -5.21 -2.17
C THR A 211 -12.01 -4.47 -0.89
N LEU A 212 -12.93 -5.05 -0.10
CA LEU A 212 -13.27 -4.54 1.22
C LEU A 212 -12.65 -5.42 2.31
N VAL A 213 -11.94 -4.78 3.24
CA VAL A 213 -11.43 -5.43 4.46
C VAL A 213 -12.17 -4.83 5.66
N ALA A 214 -12.88 -5.65 6.43
CA ALA A 214 -13.55 -5.19 7.65
C ALA A 214 -12.52 -4.72 8.70
N LEU A 215 -12.82 -3.62 9.38
CA LEU A 215 -11.98 -2.99 10.42
C LEU A 215 -12.52 -3.28 11.82
#